data_AF-A0A6L9JFN4-F1
#
_entry.id   AF-A0A6L9JFN4-F1
#
_cell.length_a   1.000
_cell.length_b   1.000
_cell.length_c   1.000
_cell.angle_alpha   90.00
_cell.angle_beta   90.00
_cell.angle_gamma   90.00
#
_symmetry.space_group_name_H-M   'P 1'
#
loop_
_entity.id
_entity.type
_entity.pdbx_description
1 polymer ?
#
loop_
_entity_poly.entity_id
_entity_poly.type
_entity_poly.pdbx_seq_one_letter_code
_entity_poly.pdbx_strand_id
1 'polypeptide(L)'
;MEAAWLQRHERCLNIKKTFSLLSTVSSIKEITDQIDKKQEINFTLDARAFDKNYPGHYLRQIKRVSVSLSLENAGSEPIATPEICAILTQTSSSTLVDTDINGVNWLYDPTRKAGNNRNIKTNLRAQQQIALSSIHEDDGGVATENWLCTLMFDDDRYLPFEGTGAISTWNLKFPDKQVIDQVLKNINGGWKLKDILIHLHYTARDGGNQFSKQVADKLAEEKNGSET
;
A
#
# COMPACT_ATOMS: atom_id res chain seq x y z
N MET A 1 16.28 19.13 -23.26
CA MET A 1 15.29 18.83 -22.19
C MET A 1 14.03 18.19 -22.78
N GLU A 2 13.47 18.76 -23.86
CA GLU A 2 12.30 18.17 -24.58
C GLU A 2 12.53 16.79 -25.20
N ALA A 3 13.67 16.53 -25.86
CA ALA A 3 13.93 15.22 -26.47
C ALA A 3 13.99 14.07 -25.43
N ALA A 4 14.58 14.34 -24.26
CA ALA A 4 14.60 13.39 -23.14
C ALA A 4 13.22 13.24 -22.48
N TRP A 5 12.37 14.27 -22.55
CA TRP A 5 10.98 14.19 -22.11
C TRP A 5 10.19 13.30 -23.08
N LEU A 6 10.23 13.57 -24.39
CA LEU A 6 9.53 12.78 -25.42
C LEU A 6 9.92 11.29 -25.41
N GLN A 7 11.19 10.97 -25.16
CA GLN A 7 11.64 9.57 -25.04
C GLN A 7 11.22 8.89 -23.71
N ARG A 8 10.94 9.66 -22.65
CA ARG A 8 10.56 9.13 -21.33
C ARG A 8 9.06 9.20 -21.06
N HIS A 9 8.31 9.96 -21.87
CA HIS A 9 6.88 10.21 -21.74
C HIS A 9 6.02 9.13 -22.40
N GLU A 10 6.44 7.87 -22.27
CA GLU A 10 5.60 6.74 -22.62
C GLU A 10 4.64 6.41 -21.47
N ARG A 11 3.46 5.90 -21.81
CA ARG A 11 2.49 5.46 -20.81
C ARG A 11 3.04 4.26 -20.05
N CYS A 12 3.31 4.44 -18.76
CA CYS A 12 3.58 3.34 -17.86
C CYS A 12 2.33 2.45 -17.71
N LEU A 13 2.55 1.18 -17.36
CA LEU A 13 1.46 0.25 -17.02
C LEU A 13 0.76 0.75 -15.76
N ASN A 14 -0.57 0.80 -15.77
CA ASN A 14 -1.39 1.23 -14.62
C ASN A 14 -2.07 0.00 -14.00
N ILE A 15 -1.90 -0.20 -12.70
CA ILE A 15 -2.27 -1.42 -11.99
C ILE A 15 -3.02 -1.06 -10.70
N LYS A 16 -4.19 -1.68 -10.48
CA LYS A 16 -4.91 -1.70 -9.20
C LYS A 16 -4.60 -3.02 -8.48
N LYS A 17 -4.10 -2.94 -7.26
CA LYS A 17 -3.84 -4.10 -6.40
C LYS A 17 -4.40 -3.84 -5.01
N THR A 18 -5.17 -4.79 -4.49
CA THR A 18 -5.69 -4.73 -3.12
C THR A 18 -4.85 -5.63 -2.22
N PHE A 19 -4.45 -5.11 -1.07
CA PHE A 19 -3.75 -5.83 -0.02
C PHE A 19 -4.68 -6.02 1.16
N SER A 20 -4.87 -7.28 1.56
CA SER A 20 -5.53 -7.63 2.82
C SER A 20 -4.49 -7.62 3.93
N LEU A 21 -4.71 -6.84 4.98
CA LEU A 21 -3.78 -6.82 6.12
C LEU A 21 -3.76 -8.16 6.86
N LEU A 22 -4.86 -8.94 6.85
CA LEU A 22 -4.84 -10.31 7.34
C LEU A 22 -3.77 -11.16 6.66
N SER A 23 -3.73 -11.13 5.32
CA SER A 23 -2.77 -11.91 4.53
C SER A 23 -1.34 -11.39 4.62
N THR A 24 -1.16 -10.13 5.04
CA THR A 24 0.15 -9.45 5.03
C THR A 24 0.82 -9.45 6.40
N VAL A 25 0.04 -9.35 7.49
CA VAL A 25 0.52 -9.18 8.88
C VAL A 25 0.42 -10.47 9.70
N SER A 26 -0.16 -11.55 9.15
CA SER A 26 -0.24 -12.92 9.68
C SER A 26 -1.57 -13.31 10.35
N SER A 27 -2.17 -12.47 11.23
CA SER A 27 -3.46 -12.82 11.87
C SER A 27 -4.33 -11.63 12.29
N ILE A 28 -5.66 -11.83 12.34
CA ILE A 28 -6.60 -10.80 12.83
C ILE A 28 -6.31 -10.42 14.28
N LYS A 29 -5.90 -11.39 15.11
CA LYS A 29 -5.62 -11.18 16.53
C LYS A 29 -4.49 -10.18 16.73
N GLU A 30 -3.43 -10.30 15.94
CA GLU A 30 -2.30 -9.38 16.01
C GLU A 30 -2.70 -7.96 15.61
N ILE A 31 -3.52 -7.83 14.57
CA ILE A 31 -4.09 -6.54 14.14
C ILE A 31 -4.92 -5.93 15.29
N THR A 32 -5.84 -6.70 15.86
CA THR A 32 -6.69 -6.22 16.95
C THR A 32 -5.92 -5.89 18.22
N ASP A 33 -4.87 -6.66 18.55
CA ASP A 33 -4.02 -6.42 19.71
C ASP A 33 -3.19 -5.12 19.56
N GLN A 34 -2.73 -4.81 18.34
CA GLN A 34 -2.04 -3.56 18.05
C GLN A 34 -2.99 -2.35 18.19
N ILE A 35 -4.21 -2.45 17.67
CA ILE A 35 -5.25 -1.42 17.82
C ILE A 35 -5.59 -1.20 19.30
N ASP A 36 -5.81 -2.26 20.08
CA ASP A 36 -6.24 -2.11 21.48
C ASP A 36 -5.15 -1.51 22.37
N LYS A 37 -3.88 -1.89 22.15
CA LYS A 37 -2.74 -1.45 22.98
C LYS A 37 -2.20 -0.09 22.58
N LYS A 38 -2.11 0.18 21.28
CA LYS A 38 -1.39 1.35 20.75
C LYS A 38 -2.25 2.28 19.90
N GLN A 39 -3.47 1.87 19.57
CA GLN A 39 -4.36 2.59 18.65
C GLN A 39 -3.73 2.81 17.27
N GLU A 40 -2.80 1.95 16.88
CA GLU A 40 -2.13 2.02 15.58
C GLU A 40 -1.81 0.63 15.06
N ILE A 41 -1.61 0.53 13.75
CA ILE A 41 -1.26 -0.70 13.05
C ILE A 41 -0.08 -0.36 12.14
N ASN A 42 1.00 -1.12 12.27
CA ASN A 42 2.16 -0.99 11.39
C ASN A 42 2.18 -2.17 10.41
N PHE A 43 2.35 -1.88 9.12
CA PHE A 43 2.43 -2.91 8.08
C PHE A 43 3.39 -2.50 6.96
N THR A 44 3.88 -3.49 6.22
CA THR A 44 4.78 -3.29 5.08
C THR A 44 4.21 -3.94 3.83
N LEU A 45 4.31 -3.24 2.70
CA LEU A 45 3.99 -3.77 1.38
C LEU A 45 5.29 -4.24 0.73
N ASP A 46 5.54 -5.54 0.79
CA ASP A 46 6.80 -6.14 0.35
C ASP A 46 6.90 -6.26 -1.17
N ALA A 47 8.13 -6.15 -1.69
CA ALA A 47 8.44 -6.32 -3.11
C ALA A 47 7.86 -7.63 -3.68
N ARG A 48 8.04 -8.73 -2.94
CA ARG A 48 7.55 -10.07 -3.31
C ARG A 48 6.05 -10.09 -3.61
N ALA A 49 5.25 -9.31 -2.88
CA ALA A 49 3.80 -9.28 -3.10
C ALA A 49 3.43 -8.67 -4.46
N PHE A 50 4.27 -7.80 -5.01
CA PHE A 50 4.14 -7.27 -6.37
C PHE A 50 4.72 -8.22 -7.41
N ASP A 51 5.91 -8.76 -7.14
CA ASP A 51 6.61 -9.65 -8.07
C ASP A 51 5.87 -10.98 -8.27
N LYS A 52 5.10 -11.46 -7.27
CA LYS A 52 4.20 -12.62 -7.40
C LYS A 52 3.16 -12.45 -8.52
N ASN A 53 2.71 -11.23 -8.80
CA ASN A 53 1.78 -10.97 -9.91
C ASN A 53 2.52 -10.60 -11.19
N TYR A 54 3.57 -9.78 -11.08
CA TYR A 54 4.30 -9.23 -12.22
C TYR A 54 5.81 -9.20 -11.93
N PRO A 55 6.53 -10.31 -12.12
CA PRO A 55 7.96 -10.41 -11.79
C PRO A 55 8.86 -9.56 -12.69
N GLY A 56 8.40 -9.19 -13.90
CA GLY A 56 9.14 -8.31 -14.80
C GLY A 56 9.01 -6.82 -14.51
N HIS A 57 8.14 -6.41 -13.58
CA HIS A 57 7.84 -4.99 -13.40
C HIS A 57 8.88 -4.29 -12.51
N TYR A 58 9.33 -3.12 -12.92
CA TYR A 58 10.17 -2.21 -12.13
C TYR A 58 9.58 -0.80 -12.14
N LEU A 59 10.25 0.16 -11.49
CA LEU A 59 9.81 1.56 -11.37
C LEU A 59 8.36 1.68 -10.84
N ARG A 60 8.06 0.96 -9.75
CA ARG A 60 6.73 0.92 -9.15
C ARG A 60 6.45 2.19 -8.35
N GLN A 61 5.61 3.07 -8.88
CA GLN A 61 5.27 4.36 -8.27
C GLN A 61 3.79 4.46 -7.97
N ILE A 62 3.46 4.90 -6.77
CA ILE A 62 2.08 5.08 -6.32
C ILE A 62 1.41 6.21 -7.10
N LYS A 63 0.16 5.99 -7.48
CA LYS A 63 -0.74 7.01 -8.03
C LYS A 63 -1.81 7.40 -7.02
N ARG A 64 -2.36 6.43 -6.31
CA ARG A 64 -3.39 6.63 -5.28
C ARG A 64 -3.38 5.48 -4.29
N VAL A 65 -3.69 5.80 -3.04
CA VAL A 65 -3.95 4.82 -1.98
C VAL A 65 -5.32 5.12 -1.41
N SER A 66 -6.15 4.10 -1.30
CA SER A 66 -7.39 4.15 -0.53
C SER A 66 -7.42 3.00 0.47
N VAL A 67 -8.18 3.18 1.54
CA VAL A 67 -8.37 2.19 2.61
C VAL A 67 -9.84 1.87 2.72
N SER A 68 -10.18 0.61 2.97
CA SER A 68 -11.52 0.22 3.40
C SER A 68 -11.45 -0.78 4.56
N LEU A 69 -12.47 -0.78 5.41
CA LEU A 69 -12.60 -1.70 6.53
C LEU A 69 -13.74 -2.69 6.25
N SER A 70 -13.42 -3.97 6.28
CA SER A 70 -14.39 -5.04 6.21
C SER A 70 -14.87 -5.36 7.63
N LEU A 71 -16.14 -5.09 7.91
CA LEU A 71 -16.76 -5.33 9.21
C LEU A 71 -17.75 -6.51 9.11
N GLU A 72 -17.97 -7.21 10.21
CA GLU A 72 -19.06 -8.16 10.33
C GLU A 72 -20.40 -7.43 10.22
N ASN A 73 -21.29 -7.92 9.35
CA ASN A 73 -22.69 -7.50 9.33
C ASN A 73 -23.34 -7.91 10.65
N ALA A 74 -23.31 -7.03 11.64
CA ALA A 74 -24.13 -7.18 12.83
C ALA A 74 -25.58 -7.07 12.38
N GLY A 75 -26.25 -8.21 12.23
CA GLY A 75 -27.67 -8.27 11.94
C GLY A 75 -28.41 -7.36 12.91
N SER A 76 -29.21 -6.44 12.36
CA SER A 76 -30.14 -5.58 13.09
C SER A 76 -29.56 -4.56 14.08
N GLU A 77 -28.39 -3.98 13.83
CA GLU A 77 -28.05 -2.68 14.43
C GLU A 77 -28.01 -1.60 13.35
N PRO A 78 -28.79 -0.51 13.48
CA PRO A 78 -28.61 0.63 12.60
C PRO A 78 -27.25 1.25 12.92
N ILE A 79 -26.27 1.05 12.03
CA ILE A 79 -25.02 1.81 12.08
C ILE A 79 -25.40 3.25 11.74
N ALA A 80 -25.76 4.01 12.78
CA ALA A 80 -25.99 5.44 12.69
C ALA A 80 -24.62 6.08 12.38
N THR A 81 -24.37 6.28 11.09
CA THR A 81 -23.24 6.99 10.46
C THR A 81 -21.84 6.41 10.76
N PRO A 82 -21.21 5.64 9.84
CA PRO A 82 -19.92 5.00 10.07
C PRO A 82 -18.78 5.98 9.73
N GLU A 83 -18.80 7.16 10.34
CA GLU A 83 -17.65 8.04 10.28
C GLU A 83 -16.53 7.43 11.12
N ILE A 84 -15.34 7.33 10.53
CA ILE A 84 -14.14 6.96 11.26
C ILE A 84 -13.23 8.17 11.38
N CYS A 85 -12.33 8.13 12.36
CA CYS A 85 -11.21 9.03 12.44
C CYS A 85 -9.95 8.18 12.46
N ALA A 86 -9.26 8.12 11.32
CA ALA A 86 -7.98 7.45 11.22
C ALA A 86 -7.00 8.25 10.35
N ILE A 87 -5.71 8.06 10.59
CA ILE A 87 -4.63 8.70 9.83
C ILE A 87 -3.75 7.60 9.26
N LEU A 88 -3.66 7.53 7.93
CA LEU A 88 -2.72 6.66 7.24
C LEU A 88 -1.46 7.45 6.92
N THR A 89 -0.30 6.96 7.35
CA THR A 89 1.01 7.58 7.15
C THR A 89 1.94 6.63 6.39
N GLN A 90 2.58 7.12 5.32
CA GLN A 90 3.68 6.40 4.67
C GLN A 90 5.00 6.72 5.39
N THR A 91 5.48 5.80 6.21
CA THR A 91 6.69 6.01 7.02
C THR A 91 7.96 5.82 6.20
N SER A 92 7.96 4.90 5.23
CA SER A 92 9.05 4.74 4.27
C SER A 92 8.55 4.24 2.92
N SER A 93 9.31 4.53 1.86
CA SER A 93 9.06 3.97 0.53
C SER A 93 10.35 3.72 -0.25
N SER A 94 10.31 2.76 -1.17
CA SER A 94 11.43 2.36 -2.03
C SER A 94 10.96 2.12 -3.45
N THR A 95 11.74 2.60 -4.43
CA THR A 95 11.51 2.41 -5.87
C THR A 95 12.77 1.88 -6.52
N LEU A 96 12.67 0.71 -7.17
CA LEU A 96 13.71 0.19 -8.04
C LEU A 96 13.64 0.93 -9.39
N VAL A 97 14.63 1.77 -9.70
CA VAL A 97 14.59 2.67 -10.88
C VAL A 97 15.11 2.04 -12.17
N ASP A 98 15.76 0.89 -12.08
CA ASP A 98 16.36 0.18 -13.22
C ASP A 98 16.27 -1.34 -13.01
N THR A 99 16.38 -2.12 -14.07
CA THR A 99 16.30 -3.59 -14.04
C THR A 99 17.58 -4.18 -13.43
N ASP A 100 17.69 -4.12 -12.10
CA ASP A 100 18.83 -4.65 -11.34
C ASP A 100 18.37 -5.75 -10.37
N ILE A 101 18.80 -6.98 -10.65
CA ILE A 101 18.51 -8.13 -9.80
C ILE A 101 19.15 -8.01 -8.41
N ASN A 102 20.26 -7.30 -8.26
CA ASN A 102 20.85 -7.04 -6.95
C ASN A 102 20.00 -6.08 -6.13
N GLY A 103 19.32 -5.14 -6.79
CA GLY A 103 18.30 -4.30 -6.17
C GLY A 103 17.10 -5.12 -5.70
N VAL A 104 16.67 -6.11 -6.47
CA VAL A 104 15.60 -7.04 -6.05
C VAL A 104 16.04 -7.85 -4.81
N ASN A 105 17.27 -8.38 -4.80
CA ASN A 105 17.81 -9.10 -3.64
C ASN A 105 17.84 -8.22 -2.38
N TRP A 106 18.22 -6.94 -2.53
CA TRP A 106 18.18 -5.97 -1.45
C TRP A 106 16.76 -5.68 -0.95
N LEU A 107 15.79 -5.62 -1.88
CA LEU A 107 14.38 -5.40 -1.55
C LEU A 107 13.75 -6.61 -0.86
N TYR A 108 14.22 -7.82 -1.17
CA TYR A 108 13.73 -9.09 -0.62
C TYR A 108 14.28 -9.40 0.77
N ASP A 109 15.45 -8.88 1.12
CA ASP A 109 16.05 -9.08 2.44
C ASP A 109 15.56 -8.02 3.44
N PRO A 110 14.81 -8.40 4.50
CA PRO A 110 14.39 -7.45 5.54
C PRO A 110 15.58 -6.80 6.28
N THR A 111 16.73 -7.47 6.34
CA THR A 111 17.95 -6.97 6.98
C THR A 111 18.76 -6.02 6.09
N ARG A 112 18.39 -5.92 4.79
CA ARG A 112 19.04 -5.05 3.79
C ARG A 112 20.53 -5.31 3.59
N LYS A 113 20.99 -6.54 3.83
CA LYS A 113 22.39 -6.98 3.70
C LYS A 113 22.68 -7.71 2.39
N ALA A 114 21.68 -8.36 1.80
CA ALA A 114 21.80 -8.99 0.49
C ALA A 114 21.73 -7.95 -0.65
N GLY A 115 22.46 -8.18 -1.74
CA GLY A 115 22.41 -7.33 -2.93
C GLY A 115 23.01 -5.93 -2.72
N ASN A 116 22.45 -4.91 -3.40
CA ASN A 116 22.86 -3.51 -3.24
C ASN A 116 21.69 -2.54 -3.54
N ASN A 117 21.83 -1.28 -3.12
CA ASN A 117 20.80 -0.24 -3.28
C ASN A 117 21.13 0.80 -4.36
N ARG A 118 22.08 0.54 -5.26
CA ARG A 118 22.57 1.52 -6.26
C ARG A 118 21.43 2.10 -7.10
N ASN A 119 20.53 1.23 -7.53
CA ASN A 119 19.38 1.57 -8.37
C ASN A 119 18.07 1.66 -7.57
N ILE A 120 18.17 1.92 -6.26
CA ILE A 120 17.00 2.08 -5.39
C ILE A 120 16.94 3.52 -4.92
N LYS A 121 15.79 4.15 -5.13
CA LYS A 121 15.47 5.46 -4.56
C LYS A 121 14.51 5.25 -3.40
N THR A 122 14.87 5.79 -2.24
CA THR A 122 14.05 5.71 -1.04
C THR A 122 13.49 7.08 -0.68
N ASN A 123 12.30 7.10 -0.08
CA ASN A 123 11.74 8.26 0.60
C ASN A 123 11.70 9.55 -0.25
N LEU A 124 11.41 9.42 -1.55
CA LEU A 124 11.32 10.57 -2.47
C LEU A 124 10.35 11.66 -1.97
N ARG A 125 9.30 11.26 -1.23
CA ARG A 125 8.41 12.14 -0.46
C ARG A 125 8.03 11.42 0.84
N ALA A 126 8.89 11.54 1.86
CA ALA A 126 8.67 10.87 3.13
C ALA A 126 7.45 11.44 3.88
N GLN A 127 6.88 10.62 4.78
CA GLN A 127 5.91 11.04 5.80
C GLN A 127 4.64 11.73 5.23
N GLN A 128 4.23 11.36 4.03
CA GLN A 128 2.92 11.76 3.52
C GLN A 128 1.82 11.12 4.37
N GLN A 129 0.67 11.80 4.49
CA GLN A 129 -0.45 11.36 5.31
C GLN A 129 -1.78 11.66 4.62
N ILE A 130 -2.78 10.82 4.90
CA ILE A 130 -4.19 11.11 4.61
C ILE A 130 -5.02 10.86 5.88
N ALA A 131 -6.07 11.66 6.04
CA ALA A 131 -7.11 11.40 7.03
C ALA A 131 -8.19 10.53 6.39
N LEU A 132 -8.73 9.59 7.14
CA LEU A 132 -9.81 8.70 6.72
C LEU A 132 -11.04 9.02 7.55
N SER A 133 -12.16 9.12 6.85
CA SER A 133 -13.47 9.54 7.35
C SER A 133 -14.56 8.49 7.14
N SER A 134 -14.34 7.51 6.27
CA SER A 134 -15.31 6.47 5.94
C SER A 134 -14.74 5.05 6.12
N ILE A 135 -15.61 4.11 6.47
CA ILE A 135 -15.27 2.66 6.48
C ILE A 135 -15.18 2.07 5.06
N HIS A 136 -15.76 2.74 4.05
CA HIS A 136 -15.70 2.32 2.65
C HIS A 136 -14.38 2.77 2.01
N GLU A 137 -14.14 2.46 0.73
CA GLU A 137 -12.92 2.86 0.00
C GLU A 137 -12.72 4.40 0.07
N ASP A 138 -11.83 4.84 0.96
CA ASP A 138 -11.56 6.24 1.27
C ASP A 138 -10.07 6.56 1.08
N ASP A 139 -9.78 7.65 0.37
CA ASP A 139 -8.45 8.18 0.10
C ASP A 139 -8.22 9.57 0.73
N GLY A 140 -9.07 9.96 1.67
CA GLY A 140 -9.12 11.30 2.27
C GLY A 140 -9.92 12.30 1.45
N GLY A 141 -10.92 11.83 0.71
CA GLY A 141 -11.81 12.65 -0.13
C GLY A 141 -11.17 13.18 -1.42
N VAL A 142 -9.90 12.87 -1.67
CA VAL A 142 -9.09 13.51 -2.72
C VAL A 142 -9.57 13.14 -4.12
N ALA A 143 -9.98 11.90 -4.37
CA ALA A 143 -10.50 11.52 -5.69
C ALA A 143 -12.02 11.42 -5.76
N THR A 144 -12.73 11.27 -4.63
CA THR A 144 -14.19 11.12 -4.60
C THR A 144 -14.92 12.45 -4.81
N GLU A 145 -14.36 13.57 -4.31
CA GLU A 145 -14.90 14.91 -4.62
C GLU A 145 -14.54 15.38 -6.06
N ASN A 146 -13.67 14.64 -6.74
CA ASN A 146 -13.18 14.96 -8.08
C ASN A 146 -13.94 14.28 -9.23
N TRP A 147 -15.05 13.56 -8.99
CA TRP A 147 -15.82 12.95 -10.09
C TRP A 147 -16.34 14.01 -11.08
N LEU A 148 -16.63 15.24 -10.62
CA LEU A 148 -16.99 16.37 -11.49
C LEU A 148 -15.76 17.17 -12.00
N CYS A 149 -14.56 16.93 -11.46
CA CYS A 149 -13.32 17.61 -11.84
C CYS A 149 -12.57 16.95 -13.00
N THR A 150 -13.22 16.08 -13.77
CA THR A 150 -12.78 15.78 -15.15
C THR A 150 -12.83 17.05 -16.04
N LEU A 151 -13.39 18.16 -15.52
CA LEU A 151 -13.33 19.50 -16.08
C LEU A 151 -12.21 20.41 -15.52
N MET A 152 -11.46 20.00 -14.48
CA MET A 152 -10.41 20.84 -13.88
C MET A 152 -9.02 20.28 -14.19
N PHE A 153 -8.49 20.71 -15.33
CA PHE A 153 -7.09 20.60 -15.72
C PHE A 153 -6.16 21.52 -14.89
N ASP A 154 -6.43 21.76 -13.60
CA ASP A 154 -5.90 22.95 -12.91
C ASP A 154 -5.31 22.71 -11.50
N ASP A 155 -5.20 21.47 -11.03
CA ASP A 155 -4.37 21.18 -9.85
C ASP A 155 -3.03 20.58 -10.28
N ASP A 156 -2.03 21.44 -10.45
CA ASP A 156 -0.63 21.08 -10.73
C ASP A 156 0.07 20.41 -9.55
N ARG A 157 -0.63 20.16 -8.43
CA ARG A 157 -0.08 19.49 -7.25
C ARG A 157 -0.27 17.99 -7.35
N TYR A 158 0.75 17.28 -6.91
CA TYR A 158 0.67 15.83 -6.77
C TYR A 158 -0.39 15.41 -5.74
N LEU A 159 -1.10 14.32 -6.03
CA LEU A 159 -1.96 13.66 -5.06
C LEU A 159 -1.12 13.16 -3.85
N PRO A 160 -1.75 12.93 -2.68
CA PRO A 160 -1.08 12.25 -1.58
C PRO A 160 -0.48 10.92 -2.04
N PHE A 161 0.77 10.68 -1.62
CA PHE A 161 1.59 9.53 -2.00
C PHE A 161 1.96 9.43 -3.50
N GLU A 162 1.48 10.32 -4.36
CA GLU A 162 1.78 10.21 -5.78
C GLU A 162 3.30 10.33 -6.05
N GLY A 163 3.81 9.40 -6.86
CA GLY A 163 5.22 9.31 -7.23
C GLY A 163 6.12 8.65 -6.18
N THR A 164 5.60 8.29 -4.99
CA THR A 164 6.37 7.53 -4.00
C THR A 164 6.45 6.04 -4.38
N GLY A 165 7.36 5.31 -3.75
CA GLY A 165 7.56 3.89 -4.06
C GLY A 165 6.41 3.02 -3.58
N ALA A 166 5.97 2.07 -4.41
CA ALA A 166 4.94 1.10 -4.04
C ALA A 166 5.39 0.18 -2.90
N ILE A 167 6.68 -0.18 -2.88
CA ILE A 167 7.29 -0.95 -1.80
C ILE A 167 7.49 0.01 -0.63
N SER A 168 6.74 -0.19 0.45
CA SER A 168 6.58 0.86 1.45
C SER A 168 6.14 0.33 2.81
N THR A 169 6.45 1.09 3.86
CA THR A 169 6.00 0.84 5.23
C THR A 169 5.01 1.90 5.63
N TRP A 170 3.99 1.49 6.37
CA TRP A 170 2.83 2.29 6.71
C TRP A 170 2.50 2.20 8.19
N ASN A 171 1.92 3.28 8.70
CA ASN A 171 1.30 3.35 10.02
C ASN A 171 -0.14 3.84 9.84
N LEU A 172 -1.11 3.03 10.24
CA LEU A 172 -2.52 3.41 10.31
C LEU A 172 -2.87 3.65 11.78
N LYS A 173 -3.15 4.90 12.14
CA LYS A 173 -3.42 5.33 13.51
C LYS A 173 -4.89 5.73 13.67
N PHE A 174 -5.47 5.39 14.81
CA PHE A 174 -6.81 5.79 15.24
C PHE A 174 -6.66 6.77 16.42
N PRO A 175 -6.73 8.10 16.19
CA PRO A 175 -6.52 9.08 17.25
C PRO A 175 -7.58 9.03 18.36
N ASP A 176 -8.80 8.63 18.01
CA ASP A 176 -9.92 8.58 18.95
C ASP A 176 -10.26 7.13 19.33
N LYS A 177 -10.19 6.84 20.64
CA LYS A 177 -10.56 5.54 21.19
C LYS A 177 -12.07 5.27 21.06
N GLN A 178 -12.89 6.31 21.11
CA GLN A 178 -14.34 6.16 21.03
C GLN A 178 -14.74 5.59 19.66
N VAL A 179 -14.06 6.01 18.59
CA VAL A 179 -14.25 5.44 17.24
C VAL A 179 -13.90 3.94 17.21
N ILE A 180 -12.82 3.52 17.87
CA ILE A 180 -12.47 2.09 17.96
C ILE A 180 -13.59 1.31 18.65
N ASP A 181 -14.05 1.79 19.81
CA ASP A 181 -15.02 1.07 20.63
C ASP A 181 -16.43 1.09 20.00
N GLN A 182 -16.82 2.14 19.27
CA GLN A 182 -18.14 2.25 18.63
C GLN A 182 -18.21 1.58 17.26
N VAL A 183 -17.16 1.72 16.43
CA VAL A 183 -17.17 1.27 15.03
C VAL A 183 -16.56 -0.13 14.87
N LEU A 184 -15.44 -0.40 15.55
CA LEU A 184 -14.68 -1.64 15.36
C LEU A 184 -15.04 -2.75 16.34
N LYS A 185 -15.79 -2.43 17.41
CA LYS A 185 -16.24 -3.40 18.41
C LYS A 185 -17.77 -3.53 18.46
N ASN A 186 -18.21 -4.67 18.96
CA ASN A 186 -19.58 -4.99 19.31
C ASN A 186 -19.91 -4.48 20.71
N ILE A 187 -21.21 -4.37 21.03
CA ILE A 187 -21.71 -3.99 22.36
C ILE A 187 -21.20 -4.89 23.50
N ASN A 188 -20.81 -6.13 23.17
CA ASN A 188 -20.26 -7.11 24.11
C ASN A 188 -18.72 -7.06 24.23
N GLY A 189 -18.06 -6.11 23.56
CA GLY A 189 -16.61 -5.95 23.56
C GLY A 189 -15.86 -6.84 22.55
N GLY A 190 -16.55 -7.68 21.77
CA GLY A 190 -15.96 -8.47 20.69
C GLY A 190 -15.66 -7.64 19.44
N TRP A 191 -14.69 -8.02 18.63
CA TRP A 191 -14.34 -7.30 17.39
C TRP A 191 -15.35 -7.51 16.27
N LYS A 192 -15.81 -6.41 15.64
CA LYS A 192 -16.52 -6.41 14.36
C LYS A 192 -15.56 -6.45 13.17
N LEU A 193 -14.33 -5.98 13.35
CA LEU A 193 -13.33 -5.90 12.29
C LEU A 193 -12.97 -7.30 11.77
N LYS A 194 -13.24 -7.55 10.49
CA LYS A 194 -12.81 -8.75 9.77
C LYS A 194 -11.48 -8.54 9.08
N ASP A 195 -11.34 -7.45 8.34
CA ASP A 195 -10.11 -7.14 7.59
C ASP A 195 -9.99 -5.64 7.34
N ILE A 196 -8.77 -5.20 7.04
CA ILE A 196 -8.46 -3.87 6.54
C ILE A 196 -7.84 -4.06 5.15
N LEU A 197 -8.44 -3.42 4.16
CA LEU A 197 -8.02 -3.52 2.77
C LEU A 197 -7.33 -2.24 2.36
N ILE A 198 -6.11 -2.37 1.83
CA ILE A 198 -5.37 -1.27 1.23
C ILE A 198 -5.47 -1.41 -0.29
N HIS A 199 -6.15 -0.46 -0.91
CA HIS A 199 -6.31 -0.39 -2.36
C HIS A 199 -5.21 0.50 -2.92
N LEU A 200 -4.25 -0.12 -3.60
CA LEU A 200 -3.12 0.55 -4.18
C LEU A 200 -3.29 0.68 -5.69
N HIS A 201 -3.31 1.90 -6.18
CA HIS A 201 -3.19 2.20 -7.60
C HIS A 201 -1.75 2.67 -7.86
N TYR A 202 -1.05 2.00 -8.76
CA TYR A 202 0.36 2.31 -9.03
C TYR A 202 0.69 2.12 -10.50
N THR A 203 1.77 2.76 -10.93
CA THR A 203 2.35 2.57 -12.25
C THR A 203 3.62 1.74 -12.18
N ALA A 204 3.92 0.99 -13.24
CA ALA A 204 5.16 0.25 -13.39
C ALA A 204 5.65 0.24 -14.85
N ARG A 205 6.91 -0.15 -15.06
CA ARG A 205 7.49 -0.42 -16.38
C ARG A 205 7.87 -1.89 -16.51
N ASP A 206 7.80 -2.41 -17.73
CA ASP A 206 8.25 -3.76 -18.03
C ASP A 206 9.78 -3.78 -18.23
N GLY A 207 10.46 -4.60 -17.44
CA GLY A 207 11.91 -4.85 -17.53
C GLY A 207 12.29 -5.91 -18.56
N GLY A 208 11.31 -6.49 -19.25
CA GLY A 208 11.49 -7.48 -20.30
C GLY A 208 11.70 -8.91 -19.78
N ASN A 209 11.71 -9.85 -20.72
CA ASN A 209 11.67 -11.29 -20.45
C ASN A 209 12.83 -11.78 -19.58
N GLN A 210 14.05 -11.26 -19.79
CA GLN A 210 15.23 -11.67 -19.03
C GLN A 210 15.09 -11.29 -17.55
N PHE A 211 14.72 -10.05 -17.26
CA PHE A 211 14.53 -9.58 -15.90
C PHE A 211 13.37 -10.32 -15.23
N SER A 212 12.25 -10.47 -15.93
CA SER A 212 11.09 -11.24 -15.45
C SER A 212 11.46 -12.67 -15.05
N LYS A 213 12.31 -13.34 -15.84
CA LYS A 213 12.78 -14.70 -15.53
C LYS A 213 13.64 -14.74 -14.27
N GLN A 214 14.61 -13.84 -14.15
CA GLN A 214 15.49 -13.78 -12.97
C GLN A 214 14.71 -13.54 -11.66
N VAL A 215 13.70 -12.67 -11.69
CA VAL A 215 12.85 -12.39 -10.53
C VAL A 215 11.94 -13.58 -10.21
N ALA A 216 11.39 -14.25 -11.23
CA ALA A 216 10.58 -15.45 -11.05
C ALA A 216 11.40 -16.61 -10.43
N ASP A 217 12.63 -16.81 -10.89
CA ASP A 217 13.55 -17.81 -10.33
C ASP A 217 13.83 -17.51 -8.84
N LYS A 218 14.06 -16.24 -8.50
CA LYS A 218 14.25 -15.80 -7.10
C LYS A 218 13.01 -16.02 -6.21
N LEU A 219 11.81 -15.84 -6.75
CA LEU A 219 10.57 -16.13 -6.03
C LEU A 219 10.38 -17.64 -5.79
N ALA A 220 10.85 -18.49 -6.71
CA ALA A 220 10.75 -19.93 -6.59
C ALA A 220 11.74 -20.49 -5.55
N GLU A 221 12.96 -19.94 -5.47
CA GLU A 221 13.98 -20.31 -4.46
C GLU A 221 13.45 -20.17 -3.02
N GLU A 222 12.68 -19.12 -2.72
CA GLU A 222 12.11 -18.89 -1.39
C GLU A 222 11.08 -19.96 -1.02
N LYS A 223 10.16 -20.31 -1.93
CA LYS A 223 9.11 -21.31 -1.66
C LYS A 223 9.70 -22.63 -1.21
N ASN A 224 10.78 -23.06 -1.86
CA ASN A 224 11.47 -24.30 -1.54
C ASN A 224 12.23 -24.23 -0.20
N GLY A 225 12.65 -23.04 0.24
CA GLY A 225 13.30 -22.84 1.54
C GLY A 225 12.34 -22.70 2.72
N SER A 226 11.05 -22.46 2.47
CA SER A 226 9.99 -22.40 3.50
C SER A 226 9.30 -23.75 3.78
N GLU A 227 9.60 -24.79 3.01
CA GLU A 227 9.03 -26.16 3.16
C GLU A 227 9.98 -27.14 3.88
N THR A 228 11.09 -26.66 4.44
CA THR A 228 12.06 -27.43 5.26
C THR A 228 12.23 -26.81 6.63
#